data_AF-A0A3M1Z5I9-F1
#
_entry.id   AF-A0A3M1Z5I9-F1
#
_cell.length_a   1.000
_cell.length_b   1.000
_cell.length_c   1.000
_cell.angle_alpha   90.00
_cell.angle_beta   90.00
_cell.angle_gamma   90.00
#
_symmetry.space_group_name_H-M   'P 1'
#
loop_
_entity.id
_entity.type
_entity.pdbx_description
1 polymer ?
#
loop_
_entity_poly.entity_id
_entity_poly.type
_entity_poly.pdbx_seq_one_letter_code
_entity_poly.pdbx_strand_id
1 'polypeptide(L)'
;MAVDHYVVGAVIQEVDASGNVLQESTPTDENGVFTFENPVTLGSTLRSKADARGTHNNLPYPGVLKRNVDTTAGRLVVSPLTTALANGMQPAALLAALEDAGITGLTEADLTRDPVAAFEGKDEASITDDDLKLERATQAVNAFFRALGNYDAGPEAFGQNAALLQKTAAAANQLFSKARLDALKAANGEKAVEGVPLTVDQLISSSIRIMDEIADDPDDDARTATLLTEQVQADLALHYYAQGNLENEAVAAAVATGALPPVVAAGTFVVDDDGSVDPDRDADGVADPDDAFPTDPAEWVDTDDDGIGNNADTDDDNDTFADADDAFPTDPLEWMDTDGDGTGNNADTDDDNDGVADADDAFPTDPAAAVDTDGDGMPDEFLASATDDQKAASALTEDPDDDNDGALDSADAFPLDPTENLDTDGDGIGDNADTDDDN
;
A
#
# COMPACT_ATOMS: atom_id res chain seq x y z
N MET A 1 17.61 9.75 18.17
CA MET A 1 17.96 10.28 16.84
C MET A 1 16.69 10.84 16.23
N ALA A 2 16.76 11.63 15.18
CA ALA A 2 15.56 12.14 14.53
C ALA A 2 15.68 12.06 13.01
N VAL A 3 14.60 11.61 12.38
CA VAL A 3 14.35 11.88 10.96
C VAL A 3 13.69 13.26 10.91
N ASP A 4 13.77 13.92 9.77
CA ASP A 4 12.95 15.09 9.45
C ASP A 4 11.60 15.03 10.17
N HIS A 5 11.27 16.08 10.92
CA HIS A 5 10.36 16.05 12.09
C HIS A 5 8.90 15.67 11.76
N TYR A 6 8.63 15.50 10.48
CA TYR A 6 7.32 15.23 9.91
C TYR A 6 7.21 13.81 9.30
N VAL A 7 8.28 13.00 9.36
CA VAL A 7 8.25 11.61 8.87
C VAL A 7 7.95 10.64 10.01
N VAL A 8 6.75 10.07 10.03
CA VAL A 8 6.22 9.18 11.07
C VAL A 8 6.19 7.73 10.59
N GLY A 9 6.54 6.78 11.45
CA GLY A 9 6.53 5.34 11.12
C GLY A 9 7.68 4.87 10.22
N ALA A 10 8.67 5.72 9.92
CA ALA A 10 9.83 5.31 9.13
C ALA A 10 10.78 4.42 9.95
N VAL A 11 11.31 3.38 9.33
CA VAL A 11 12.39 2.56 9.90
C VAL A 11 13.72 3.00 9.30
N ILE A 12 14.74 3.23 10.13
CA ILE A 12 16.07 3.62 9.71
C ILE A 12 17.02 2.44 9.84
N GLN A 13 17.73 2.13 8.76
CA GLN A 13 18.81 1.15 8.74
C GLN A 13 20.15 1.85 8.95
N GLU A 14 20.96 1.32 9.85
CA GLU A 14 22.40 1.59 9.85
C GLU A 14 23.09 0.61 8.91
N VAL A 15 23.86 1.11 7.94
CA VAL A 15 24.63 0.30 6.99
C VAL A 15 26.13 0.59 7.06
N ASP A 16 26.94 -0.45 6.86
CA ASP A 16 28.39 -0.30 6.75
C ASP A 16 28.81 0.29 5.38
N ALA A 17 30.11 0.55 5.22
CA ALA A 17 30.66 1.08 3.97
C ALA A 17 30.50 0.17 2.75
N SER A 18 30.14 -1.11 2.95
CA SER A 18 29.85 -2.07 1.88
C SER A 18 28.35 -2.18 1.59
N GLY A 19 27.50 -1.47 2.35
CA GLY A 19 26.04 -1.48 2.24
C GLY A 19 25.35 -2.58 3.04
N ASN A 20 26.07 -3.32 3.89
CA ASN A 20 25.46 -4.34 4.73
C ASN A 20 24.72 -3.68 5.90
N VAL A 21 23.50 -4.15 6.19
CA VAL A 21 22.72 -3.68 7.34
C VAL A 21 23.35 -4.18 8.64
N LEU A 22 23.67 -3.25 9.53
CA LEU A 22 24.23 -3.52 10.86
C LEU A 22 23.13 -3.63 11.92
N GLN A 23 22.11 -2.79 11.83
CA GLN A 23 20.92 -2.79 12.70
C GLN A 23 19.81 -1.92 12.11
N GLU A 24 18.60 -2.09 12.63
CA GLU A 24 17.43 -1.27 12.31
C GLU A 24 16.95 -0.53 13.56
N SER A 25 16.33 0.64 13.35
CA SER A 25 15.78 1.45 14.42
C SER A 25 14.37 0.99 14.82
N THR A 26 13.87 1.50 15.94
CA THR A 26 12.43 1.63 16.13
C THR A 26 11.81 2.47 15.00
N PRO A 27 10.54 2.25 14.63
CA PRO A 27 9.81 3.20 13.79
C PRO A 27 9.86 4.60 14.41
N THR A 28 9.88 5.64 13.57
CA THR A 28 9.81 7.02 14.04
C THR A 28 8.47 7.32 14.71
N ASP A 29 8.51 8.04 15.83
CA ASP A 29 7.31 8.53 16.50
C ASP A 29 6.71 9.77 15.80
N GLU A 30 5.67 10.36 16.41
CA GLU A 30 4.97 11.55 15.92
C GLU A 30 5.87 12.80 15.74
N ASN A 31 7.08 12.79 16.31
CA ASN A 31 8.06 13.87 16.19
C ASN A 31 9.28 13.45 15.35
N GLY A 32 9.16 12.36 14.57
CA GLY A 32 10.27 11.82 13.77
C GLY A 32 11.38 11.19 14.61
N VAL A 33 11.18 10.97 15.92
CA VAL A 33 12.24 10.48 16.82
C VAL A 33 12.31 8.96 16.78
N PHE A 34 13.53 8.43 16.71
CA PHE A 34 13.81 7.00 16.70
C PHE A 34 15.04 6.64 17.54
N THR A 35 15.17 5.35 17.84
CA THR A 35 16.28 4.79 18.61
C THR A 35 16.80 3.51 17.99
N PHE A 36 18.09 3.25 18.18
CA PHE A 36 18.73 1.97 17.89
C PHE A 36 18.97 1.21 19.18
N GLU A 37 18.96 -0.12 19.11
CA GLU A 37 19.31 -0.97 20.25
C GLU A 37 20.78 -0.77 20.65
N ASN A 38 21.67 -0.64 19.66
CA ASN A 38 23.11 -0.45 19.88
C ASN A 38 23.56 0.95 19.46
N PRO A 39 24.63 1.50 20.06
CA PRO A 39 25.24 2.73 19.58
C PRO A 39 25.66 2.61 18.12
N VAL A 40 25.41 3.66 17.33
CA VAL A 40 25.82 3.70 15.92
C VAL A 40 27.34 3.78 15.78
N THR A 41 27.82 3.25 14.66
CA THR A 41 29.22 3.10 14.31
C THR A 41 29.72 4.32 13.58
N LEU A 42 30.85 4.88 14.02
CA LEU A 42 31.50 5.97 13.29
C LEU A 42 31.91 5.50 11.88
N GLY A 43 31.48 6.22 10.84
CA GLY A 43 31.73 5.90 9.44
C GLY A 43 30.68 5.02 8.78
N SER A 44 29.62 4.60 9.49
CA SER A 44 28.43 3.99 8.88
C SER A 44 27.53 5.05 8.23
N THR A 45 26.48 4.62 7.54
CA THR A 45 25.44 5.48 6.99
C THR A 45 24.09 5.07 7.56
N LEU A 46 23.32 6.03 8.04
CA LEU A 46 21.91 5.87 8.36
C LEU A 46 21.10 6.12 7.10
N ARG A 47 20.15 5.24 6.76
CA ARG A 47 19.22 5.44 5.64
C ARG A 47 17.81 4.98 5.99
N SER A 48 16.78 5.63 5.49
CA SER A 48 15.42 5.09 5.61
C SER A 48 15.28 3.78 4.82
N LYS A 49 14.49 2.86 5.36
CA LYS A 49 14.24 1.55 4.78
C LYS A 49 13.28 1.70 3.59
N ALA A 50 13.60 1.08 2.45
CA ALA A 50 12.87 1.31 1.21
C ALA A 50 11.42 0.82 1.23
N ASP A 51 11.11 -0.22 2.02
CA ASP A 51 9.79 -0.81 2.26
C ASP A 51 9.13 -0.29 3.55
N ALA A 52 9.77 0.65 4.27
CA ALA A 52 9.24 1.27 5.49
C ALA A 52 9.69 2.73 5.60
N ARG A 53 9.35 3.53 4.60
CA ARG A 53 9.71 4.96 4.49
C ARG A 53 8.90 5.87 5.42
N GLY A 54 7.83 5.34 6.02
CA GLY A 54 6.91 6.09 6.85
C GLY A 54 6.01 7.03 6.03
N THR A 55 5.32 7.92 6.73
CA THR A 55 4.44 8.92 6.16
C THR A 55 4.92 10.33 6.50
N HIS A 56 4.70 11.25 5.58
CA HIS A 56 4.91 12.68 5.75
C HIS A 56 3.55 13.37 5.66
N ASN A 57 3.08 13.95 6.78
CA ASN A 57 1.72 14.49 6.90
C ASN A 57 0.63 13.49 6.45
N ASN A 58 0.72 12.23 6.92
CA ASN A 58 -0.17 11.11 6.57
C ASN A 58 -0.13 10.63 5.12
N LEU A 59 0.75 11.15 4.26
CA LEU A 59 0.99 10.63 2.93
C LEU A 59 2.25 9.76 2.91
N PRO A 60 2.31 8.66 2.13
CA PRO A 60 3.53 7.87 2.00
C PRO A 60 4.73 8.75 1.61
N TYR A 61 5.82 8.67 2.37
CA TYR A 61 7.01 9.44 2.04
C TYR A 61 7.79 8.75 0.90
N PRO A 62 7.97 9.39 -0.26
CA PRO A 62 8.53 8.72 -1.43
C PRO A 62 10.06 8.57 -1.37
N GLY A 63 10.75 9.34 -0.51
CA GLY A 63 12.20 9.45 -0.52
C GLY A 63 12.95 8.44 0.36
N VAL A 64 14.21 8.18 0.01
CA VAL A 64 15.17 7.51 0.90
C VAL A 64 16.12 8.55 1.49
N LEU A 65 15.88 8.95 2.74
CA LEU A 65 16.73 9.93 3.43
C LEU A 65 17.98 9.25 3.99
N LYS A 66 19.10 9.98 4.00
CA LYS A 66 20.42 9.46 4.40
C LYS A 66 21.20 10.42 5.30
N ARG A 67 22.07 9.85 6.12
CA ARG A 67 23.05 10.57 6.95
C ARG A 67 24.29 9.70 7.18
N ASN A 68 25.46 10.16 6.74
CA ASN A 68 26.72 9.54 7.16
C ASN A 68 26.97 9.79 8.65
N VAL A 69 27.47 8.82 9.40
CA VAL A 69 27.78 8.98 10.83
C VAL A 69 29.22 9.49 10.98
N ASP A 70 29.36 10.79 11.21
CA ASP A 70 30.65 11.48 11.43
C ASP A 70 30.91 11.86 12.90
N THR A 71 29.92 11.65 13.76
CA THR A 71 29.97 11.84 15.21
C THR A 71 29.04 10.85 15.90
N THR A 72 29.42 10.39 17.09
CA THR A 72 28.55 9.58 17.98
C THR A 72 28.06 10.40 19.18
N ALA A 73 28.29 11.71 19.16
CA ALA A 73 27.88 12.64 20.20
C ALA A 73 26.73 13.53 19.72
N GLY A 74 25.71 13.71 20.56
CA GLY A 74 24.54 14.55 20.26
C GLY A 74 23.45 13.83 19.47
N ARG A 75 22.41 14.58 19.12
CA ARG A 75 21.28 14.12 18.30
C ARG A 75 21.72 14.11 16.84
N LEU A 76 21.74 12.93 16.21
CA LEU A 76 21.91 12.80 14.77
C LEU A 76 20.56 13.01 14.07
N VAL A 77 20.60 13.78 12.98
CA VAL A 77 19.44 14.14 12.16
C VAL A 77 19.60 13.52 10.78
N VAL A 78 18.54 12.88 10.29
CA VAL A 78 18.42 12.33 8.93
C VAL A 78 17.42 13.19 8.16
N SER A 79 17.91 14.04 7.26
CA SER A 79 17.11 15.03 6.54
C SER A 79 17.51 15.13 5.06
N PRO A 80 16.73 15.83 4.22
CA PRO A 80 17.11 16.14 2.84
C PRO A 80 18.51 16.78 2.72
N LEU A 81 18.87 17.69 3.63
CA LEU A 81 20.20 18.31 3.64
C LEU A 81 21.30 17.30 3.93
N THR A 82 21.11 16.43 4.92
CA THR A 82 22.12 15.40 5.22
C THR A 82 22.17 14.33 4.14
N THR A 83 21.09 14.13 3.40
CA THR A 83 21.01 13.24 2.25
C THR A 83 21.87 13.76 1.11
N ALA A 84 21.77 15.05 0.78
CA ALA A 84 22.65 15.70 -0.19
C ALA A 84 24.14 15.52 0.19
N LEU A 85 24.48 15.71 1.47
CA LEU A 85 25.83 15.48 1.97
C LEU A 85 26.25 14.00 1.86
N ALA A 86 25.35 13.07 2.19
CA ALA A 86 25.60 11.64 2.08
C ALA A 86 25.82 11.19 0.62
N ASN A 87 25.14 11.83 -0.33
CA ASN A 87 25.31 11.62 -1.77
C ASN A 87 26.57 12.32 -2.34
N GLY A 88 27.43 12.87 -1.48
CA GLY A 88 28.75 13.40 -1.85
C GLY A 88 28.82 14.91 -2.05
N MET A 89 27.72 15.65 -1.81
CA MET A 89 27.76 17.10 -1.84
C MET A 89 28.66 17.64 -0.73
N GLN A 90 29.63 18.48 -1.09
CA GLN A 90 30.48 19.13 -0.10
C GLN A 90 29.68 20.22 0.63
N PRO A 91 29.83 20.39 1.96
CA PRO A 91 29.08 21.40 2.73
C PRO A 91 29.13 22.80 2.10
N ALA A 92 30.33 23.29 1.77
CA ALA A 92 30.51 24.59 1.13
C ALA A 92 29.86 24.68 -0.26
N ALA A 93 29.80 23.59 -1.01
CA ALA A 93 29.15 23.56 -2.32
C ALA A 93 27.62 23.58 -2.18
N LEU A 94 27.07 22.85 -1.21
CA LEU A 94 25.63 22.86 -0.93
C LEU A 94 25.18 24.26 -0.47
N LEU A 95 25.94 24.89 0.44
CA LEU A 95 25.68 26.26 0.87
C LEU A 95 25.73 27.25 -0.31
N ALA A 96 26.72 27.14 -1.20
CA ALA A 96 26.80 27.99 -2.37
C ALA A 96 25.60 27.79 -3.32
N ALA A 97 25.18 26.54 -3.55
CA ALA A 97 24.02 26.24 -4.38
C ALA A 97 22.72 26.80 -3.79
N LEU A 98 22.55 26.69 -2.46
CA LEU A 98 21.41 27.27 -1.75
C LEU A 98 21.44 28.80 -1.77
N GLU A 99 22.61 29.41 -1.61
CA GLU A 99 22.79 30.86 -1.68
C GLU A 99 22.48 31.40 -3.07
N ASP A 100 22.97 30.73 -4.13
CA ASP A 100 22.64 31.04 -5.53
C ASP A 100 21.15 30.81 -5.85
N ALA A 101 20.49 29.92 -5.11
CA ALA A 101 19.04 29.69 -5.18
C ALA A 101 18.21 30.69 -4.34
N GLY A 102 18.87 31.56 -3.57
CA GLY A 102 18.23 32.61 -2.77
C GLY A 102 17.92 32.22 -1.32
N ILE A 103 18.42 31.08 -0.82
CA ILE A 103 18.40 30.72 0.60
C ILE A 103 19.75 31.08 1.21
N THR A 104 19.77 32.15 2.00
CA THR A 104 21.01 32.76 2.50
C THR A 104 21.14 32.64 4.03
N GLY A 105 22.34 32.87 4.56
CA GLY A 105 22.58 32.96 6.01
C GLY A 105 22.67 31.62 6.75
N LEU A 106 22.81 30.51 6.02
CA LEU A 106 23.12 29.19 6.56
C LEU A 106 24.62 29.03 6.81
N THR A 107 24.96 28.21 7.80
CA THR A 107 26.34 27.78 8.08
C THR A 107 26.48 26.27 7.88
N GLU A 108 27.71 25.76 7.76
CA GLU A 108 27.93 24.31 7.64
C GLU A 108 27.35 23.52 8.82
N ALA A 109 27.36 24.12 10.01
CA ALA A 109 26.76 23.52 11.20
C ALA A 109 25.24 23.39 11.09
N ASP A 110 24.57 24.26 10.33
CA ASP A 110 23.11 24.21 10.16
C ASP A 110 22.69 23.01 9.29
N LEU A 111 23.52 22.56 8.35
CA LEU A 111 23.19 21.46 7.42
C LEU A 111 22.93 20.11 8.09
N THR A 112 23.36 19.94 9.34
CA THR A 112 23.19 18.70 10.12
C THR A 112 22.32 18.91 11.36
N ARG A 113 21.75 20.10 11.54
CA ARG A 113 20.91 20.43 12.69
C ARG A 113 19.46 20.04 12.42
N ASP A 114 18.74 19.87 13.52
CA ASP A 114 17.31 19.62 13.51
C ASP A 114 16.60 20.90 13.03
N PRO A 115 15.84 20.84 11.91
CA PRO A 115 15.28 22.03 11.28
C PRO A 115 14.25 22.75 12.14
N VAL A 116 13.58 22.03 13.06
CA VAL A 116 12.57 22.62 13.94
C VAL A 116 13.12 23.05 15.31
N ALA A 117 14.39 22.76 15.62
CA ALA A 117 14.97 23.10 16.93
C ALA A 117 14.94 24.61 17.22
N ALA A 118 14.82 25.45 16.18
CA ALA A 118 14.66 26.88 16.33
C ALA A 118 13.27 27.30 16.88
N PHE A 119 12.28 26.40 16.83
CA PHE A 119 10.91 26.61 17.28
C PHE A 119 10.64 26.08 18.70
N GLU A 120 11.50 25.20 19.22
CA GLU A 120 11.33 24.63 20.56
C GLU A 120 11.18 25.71 21.65
N GLY A 121 10.05 25.69 22.35
CA GLY A 121 9.74 26.64 23.43
C GLY A 121 9.40 28.06 22.97
N LYS A 122 9.24 28.29 21.66
CA LYS A 122 8.75 29.55 21.11
C LYS A 122 7.25 29.49 20.86
N ASP A 123 6.59 30.61 21.10
CA ASP A 123 5.27 30.84 20.54
C ASP A 123 5.37 31.43 19.13
N GLU A 124 4.28 31.35 18.38
CA GLU A 124 4.18 31.87 17.01
C GLU A 124 4.57 33.35 16.89
N ALA A 125 4.30 34.16 17.93
CA ALA A 125 4.62 35.59 17.92
C ALA A 125 6.14 35.84 18.07
N SER A 126 6.86 34.89 18.66
CA SER A 126 8.30 34.96 18.90
C SER A 126 9.16 34.36 17.78
N ILE A 127 8.54 33.70 16.79
CA ILE A 127 9.25 33.19 15.61
C ILE A 127 9.70 34.34 14.73
N THR A 128 10.97 34.28 14.35
CA THR A 128 11.58 35.22 13.41
C THR A 128 11.79 34.57 12.05
N ASP A 129 12.01 35.39 11.03
CA ASP A 129 12.31 34.89 9.69
C ASP A 129 13.62 34.06 9.65
N ASP A 130 14.60 34.44 10.48
CA ASP A 130 15.86 33.73 10.66
C ASP A 130 15.67 32.33 11.28
N ASP A 131 14.61 32.14 12.08
CA ASP A 131 14.30 30.82 12.65
C ASP A 131 13.80 29.84 11.58
N LEU A 132 13.21 30.36 10.50
CA LEU A 132 12.64 29.57 9.41
C LEU A 132 13.66 29.21 8.32
N LYS A 133 14.88 29.77 8.35
CA LYS A 133 15.86 29.60 7.28
C LYS A 133 16.30 28.15 7.06
N LEU A 134 16.40 27.37 8.14
CA LEU A 134 16.80 25.97 8.06
C LEU A 134 15.66 25.09 7.55
N GLU A 135 14.43 25.41 7.94
CA GLU A 135 13.22 24.79 7.39
C GLU A 135 13.14 25.03 5.87
N ARG A 136 13.32 26.28 5.42
CA ARG A 136 13.34 26.62 3.98
C ARG A 136 14.35 25.79 3.20
N ALA A 137 15.55 25.66 3.75
CA ALA A 137 16.63 24.90 3.12
C ALA A 137 16.27 23.42 2.99
N THR A 138 15.75 22.84 4.08
CA THR A 138 15.32 21.45 4.14
C THR A 138 14.20 21.19 3.14
N GLN A 139 13.17 22.03 3.13
CA GLN A 139 12.01 21.89 2.26
C GLN A 139 12.34 22.14 0.78
N ALA A 140 13.18 23.14 0.48
CA ALA A 140 13.63 23.38 -0.90
C ALA A 140 14.42 22.21 -1.48
N VAL A 141 15.28 21.57 -0.66
CA VAL A 141 16.06 20.39 -1.09
C VAL A 141 15.18 19.14 -1.17
N ASN A 142 14.21 18.98 -0.25
CA ASN A 142 13.21 17.90 -0.34
C ASN A 142 12.44 17.97 -1.66
N ALA A 143 11.84 19.14 -1.92
CA ALA A 143 11.09 19.39 -3.15
C ALA A 143 11.96 19.22 -4.40
N PHE A 144 13.23 19.62 -4.34
CA PHE A 144 14.17 19.40 -5.44
C PHE A 144 14.40 17.91 -5.71
N PHE A 145 14.62 17.08 -4.69
CA PHE A 145 14.76 15.63 -4.89
C PHE A 145 13.49 14.97 -5.39
N ARG A 146 12.34 15.39 -4.85
CA ARG A 146 11.02 14.90 -5.27
C ARG A 146 10.73 15.24 -6.73
N ALA A 147 10.91 16.49 -7.12
CA ALA A 147 10.75 16.96 -8.49
C ALA A 147 11.68 16.25 -9.49
N LEU A 148 12.86 15.80 -9.04
CA LEU A 148 13.76 14.98 -9.86
C LEU A 148 13.36 13.50 -9.92
N GLY A 149 12.46 13.04 -9.04
CA GLY A 149 12.21 11.62 -8.80
C GLY A 149 13.46 10.87 -8.33
N ASN A 150 14.44 11.58 -7.74
CA ASN A 150 15.77 11.02 -7.46
C ASN A 150 16.40 11.60 -6.18
N TYR A 151 16.22 10.86 -5.08
CA TYR A 151 16.82 11.18 -3.77
C TYR A 151 18.30 10.78 -3.65
N ASP A 152 18.85 10.13 -4.67
CA ASP A 152 20.28 9.78 -4.78
C ASP A 152 21.07 10.82 -5.58
N ALA A 153 20.42 11.93 -5.97
CA ALA A 153 21.04 13.01 -6.72
C ALA A 153 22.28 13.57 -6.00
N GLY A 154 23.42 13.49 -6.70
CA GLY A 154 24.72 13.98 -6.26
C GLY A 154 25.07 15.37 -6.83
N PRO A 155 26.33 15.83 -6.66
CA PRO A 155 26.74 17.19 -7.00
C PRO A 155 26.46 17.64 -8.45
N GLU A 156 26.55 16.72 -9.40
CA GLU A 156 26.27 17.00 -10.81
C GLU A 156 24.81 17.38 -11.05
N ALA A 157 23.87 16.70 -10.39
CA ALA A 157 22.44 16.96 -10.53
C ALA A 157 22.07 18.35 -10.01
N PHE A 158 22.65 18.80 -8.88
CA PHE A 158 22.47 20.15 -8.35
C PHE A 158 22.96 21.22 -9.33
N GLY A 159 24.08 20.96 -10.03
CA GLY A 159 24.61 21.88 -11.04
C GLY A 159 23.77 21.91 -12.32
N GLN A 160 23.35 20.75 -12.82
CA GLN A 160 22.55 20.64 -14.06
C GLN A 160 21.13 21.20 -13.89
N ASN A 161 20.57 21.08 -12.69
CA ASN A 161 19.20 21.47 -12.38
C ASN A 161 19.12 22.71 -11.46
N ALA A 162 20.10 23.62 -11.56
CA ALA A 162 20.14 24.83 -10.72
C ALA A 162 18.87 25.71 -10.85
N ALA A 163 18.23 25.73 -12.02
CA ALA A 163 16.96 26.43 -12.23
C ALA A 163 15.80 25.80 -11.45
N LEU A 164 15.76 24.46 -11.35
CA LEU A 164 14.77 23.76 -10.54
C LEU A 164 14.99 24.04 -9.05
N LEU A 165 16.24 24.02 -8.59
CA LEU A 165 16.57 24.38 -7.21
C LEU A 165 16.18 25.84 -6.89
N GLN A 166 16.34 26.76 -7.84
CA GLN A 166 15.86 28.14 -7.71
C GLN A 166 14.33 28.22 -7.58
N LYS A 167 13.59 27.44 -8.37
CA LYS A 167 12.12 27.37 -8.29
C LYS A 167 11.67 26.85 -6.92
N THR A 168 12.20 25.73 -6.47
CA THR A 168 11.83 25.16 -5.16
C THR A 168 12.26 26.08 -4.03
N ALA A 169 13.45 26.68 -4.07
CA ALA A 169 13.89 27.67 -3.09
C ALA A 169 12.99 28.92 -3.05
N ALA A 170 12.49 29.39 -4.20
CA ALA A 170 11.56 30.51 -4.26
C ALA A 170 10.22 30.19 -3.58
N ALA A 171 9.68 28.99 -3.82
CA ALA A 171 8.47 28.52 -3.15
C ALA A 171 8.68 28.41 -1.63
N ALA A 172 9.76 27.77 -1.19
CA ALA A 172 10.09 27.63 0.22
C ALA A 172 10.26 28.99 0.93
N ASN A 173 10.94 29.95 0.28
CA ASN A 173 11.10 31.31 0.82
C ASN A 173 9.77 32.04 1.02
N GLN A 174 8.76 31.78 0.18
CA GLN A 174 7.44 32.38 0.32
C GLN A 174 6.62 31.68 1.41
N LEU A 175 6.58 30.34 1.37
CA LEU A 175 5.75 29.50 2.25
C LEU A 175 6.25 29.55 3.70
N PHE A 176 7.55 29.38 3.93
CA PHE A 176 8.13 29.38 5.26
C PHE A 176 8.61 30.78 5.64
N SER A 177 7.76 31.80 5.51
CA SER A 177 8.09 33.20 5.86
C SER A 177 7.31 33.72 7.05
N LYS A 178 7.89 34.66 7.79
CA LYS A 178 7.16 35.31 8.89
C LYS A 178 5.91 36.04 8.37
N ALA A 179 6.00 36.62 7.18
CA ALA A 179 4.87 37.27 6.51
C ALA A 179 3.73 36.29 6.22
N ARG A 180 4.06 35.08 5.75
CA ARG A 180 3.08 34.00 5.52
C ARG A 180 2.46 33.52 6.83
N LEU A 181 3.27 33.30 7.86
CA LEU A 181 2.81 32.94 9.20
C LEU A 181 1.80 33.97 9.75
N ASP A 182 2.14 35.27 9.64
CA ASP A 182 1.25 36.36 10.04
C ASP A 182 -0.04 36.43 9.22
N ALA A 183 0.03 36.17 7.91
CA ALA A 183 -1.14 36.15 7.03
C ALA A 183 -2.09 35.00 7.38
N LEU A 184 -1.56 33.79 7.62
CA LEU A 184 -2.34 32.64 8.07
C LEU A 184 -3.02 32.92 9.42
N LYS A 185 -2.29 33.53 10.36
CA LYS A 185 -2.83 33.95 11.65
C LYS A 185 -3.95 34.97 11.50
N ALA A 186 -3.75 36.00 10.68
CA ALA A 186 -4.73 37.06 10.49
C ALA A 186 -6.04 36.52 9.91
N ALA A 187 -5.95 35.63 8.92
CA ALA A 187 -7.12 34.99 8.35
C ALA A 187 -7.81 34.03 9.33
N ASN A 188 -7.05 33.38 10.21
CA ASN A 188 -7.62 32.61 11.30
C ASN A 188 -8.27 33.51 12.36
N GLY A 189 -7.73 34.69 12.68
CA GLY A 189 -8.31 35.60 13.69
C GLY A 189 -9.73 36.11 13.38
N GLU A 190 -10.16 36.11 12.11
CA GLU A 190 -11.52 36.48 11.70
C GLU A 190 -12.49 35.26 11.58
N LYS A 191 -11.97 34.02 11.57
CA LYS A 191 -12.73 32.77 11.37
C LYS A 191 -12.40 31.64 12.36
N ALA A 192 -11.56 31.90 13.36
CA ALA A 192 -11.16 30.92 14.36
C ALA A 192 -12.40 30.50 15.12
N VAL A 193 -12.52 29.19 15.33
CA VAL A 193 -13.36 28.66 16.39
C VAL A 193 -12.90 29.35 17.67
N GLU A 194 -13.81 30.10 18.30
CA GLU A 194 -13.52 30.96 19.43
C GLU A 194 -12.76 30.17 20.52
N GLY A 195 -11.45 30.44 20.67
CA GLY A 195 -10.62 29.89 21.76
C GLY A 195 -9.56 28.83 21.42
N VAL A 196 -9.42 28.38 20.16
CA VAL A 196 -8.35 27.42 19.78
C VAL A 196 -7.32 28.07 18.84
N PRO A 197 -6.15 28.50 19.33
CA PRO A 197 -5.11 29.08 18.49
C PRO A 197 -4.39 28.01 17.66
N LEU A 198 -4.04 28.33 16.41
CA LEU A 198 -3.12 27.52 15.60
C LEU A 198 -1.74 27.51 16.27
N THR A 199 -1.13 26.35 16.37
CA THR A 199 0.26 26.18 16.77
C THR A 199 1.20 26.42 15.59
N VAL A 200 2.47 26.63 15.91
CA VAL A 200 3.55 26.78 14.92
C VAL A 200 3.66 25.53 14.05
N ASP A 201 3.66 24.35 14.65
CA ASP A 201 3.82 23.07 13.95
C ASP A 201 2.72 22.88 12.91
N GLN A 202 1.51 23.30 13.24
CA GLN A 202 0.36 23.25 12.36
C GLN A 202 0.46 24.19 11.16
N LEU A 203 1.02 25.39 11.36
CA LEU A 203 1.26 26.36 10.29
C LEU A 203 2.39 25.88 9.35
N ILE A 204 3.41 25.24 9.91
CA ILE A 204 4.52 24.64 9.16
C ILE A 204 4.02 23.44 8.36
N SER A 205 3.27 22.52 8.98
CA SER A 205 2.73 21.32 8.32
C SER A 205 1.87 21.66 7.10
N SER A 206 1.05 22.72 7.20
CA SER A 206 0.27 23.19 6.04
C SER A 206 1.16 23.71 4.91
N SER A 207 2.23 24.43 5.26
CA SER A 207 3.20 24.96 4.29
C SER A 207 3.97 23.83 3.58
N ILE A 208 4.26 22.74 4.30
CA ILE A 208 4.91 21.55 3.77
C ILE A 208 4.04 20.87 2.70
N ARG A 209 2.73 20.71 2.96
CA ARG A 209 1.85 20.08 1.95
C ARG A 209 1.85 20.86 0.63
N ILE A 210 1.80 22.19 0.68
CA ILE A 210 1.86 23.01 -0.55
C ILE A 210 3.19 22.83 -1.28
N MET A 211 4.28 22.73 -0.51
CA MET A 211 5.60 22.51 -1.06
C MET A 211 5.69 21.16 -1.79
N ASP A 212 5.07 20.13 -1.21
CA ASP A 212 4.95 18.79 -1.78
C ASP A 212 4.16 18.79 -3.10
N GLU A 213 3.05 19.53 -3.17
CA GLU A 213 2.26 19.72 -4.40
C GLU A 213 3.03 20.45 -5.51
N ILE A 214 3.80 21.49 -5.15
CA ILE A 214 4.66 22.21 -6.10
C ILE A 214 5.78 21.30 -6.63
N ALA A 215 6.23 20.34 -5.82
CA ALA A 215 7.29 19.44 -6.21
C ALA A 215 6.84 18.34 -7.19
N ASP A 216 5.57 17.96 -7.17
CA ASP A 216 5.01 16.96 -8.10
C ASP A 216 4.88 17.50 -9.53
N ASP A 217 4.58 18.79 -9.67
CA ASP A 217 4.56 19.48 -10.96
C ASP A 217 5.33 20.81 -10.92
N PRO A 218 6.67 20.76 -10.99
CA PRO A 218 7.52 21.95 -10.88
C PRO A 218 7.51 22.83 -12.14
N ASP A 219 6.92 22.37 -13.25
CA ASP A 219 6.90 23.07 -14.53
C ASP A 219 5.59 23.83 -14.77
N ASP A 220 4.54 23.55 -14.00
CA ASP A 220 3.33 24.35 -13.96
C ASP A 220 3.50 25.61 -13.07
N ASP A 221 4.10 26.64 -13.68
CA ASP A 221 4.28 27.96 -13.08
C ASP A 221 2.91 28.61 -12.73
N ALA A 222 1.81 28.25 -13.41
CA ALA A 222 0.49 28.81 -13.16
C ALA A 222 -0.15 28.18 -11.90
N ARG A 223 -0.13 26.86 -11.78
CA ARG A 223 -0.53 26.15 -10.55
C ARG A 223 0.33 26.58 -9.37
N THR A 224 1.65 26.67 -9.56
CA THR A 224 2.56 27.18 -8.53
C THR A 224 2.17 28.59 -8.08
N ALA A 225 1.87 29.50 -9.01
CA ALA A 225 1.45 30.86 -8.68
C ALA A 225 0.10 30.89 -7.93
N THR A 226 -0.87 30.06 -8.33
CA THR A 226 -2.16 29.90 -7.65
C THR A 226 -1.97 29.37 -6.24
N LEU A 227 -1.20 28.29 -6.08
CA LEU A 227 -0.85 27.68 -4.79
C LEU A 227 -0.11 28.61 -3.84
N LEU A 228 0.59 29.63 -4.36
CA LEU A 228 1.26 30.63 -3.53
C LEU A 228 0.35 31.82 -3.19
N THR A 229 -0.72 32.07 -3.95
CA THR A 229 -1.55 33.28 -3.83
C THR A 229 -2.92 33.07 -3.18
N GLU A 230 -3.62 31.96 -3.44
CA GLU A 230 -4.98 31.71 -2.93
C GLU A 230 -5.01 31.01 -1.56
N GLN A 231 -3.83 30.62 -1.09
CA GLN A 231 -3.63 29.50 -0.16
C GLN A 231 -3.96 29.77 1.31
N VAL A 232 -4.53 30.92 1.66
CA VAL A 232 -4.79 31.25 3.08
C VAL A 232 -6.06 30.53 3.61
N GLN A 233 -7.05 30.25 2.76
CA GLN A 233 -8.29 29.56 3.17
C GLN A 233 -8.17 28.03 3.12
N ALA A 234 -7.41 27.49 2.17
CA ALA A 234 -7.17 26.06 2.02
C ALA A 234 -6.33 25.48 3.18
N ASP A 235 -5.29 26.20 3.59
CA ASP A 235 -4.39 25.81 4.68
C ASP A 235 -5.10 25.73 6.04
N LEU A 236 -6.03 26.66 6.26
CA LEU A 236 -6.83 26.69 7.48
C LEU A 236 -7.90 25.59 7.50
N ALA A 237 -8.47 25.23 6.35
CA ALA A 237 -9.38 24.09 6.21
C ALA A 237 -8.66 22.76 6.43
N LEU A 238 -7.49 22.59 5.81
CA LEU A 238 -6.64 21.42 5.93
C LEU A 238 -6.19 21.18 7.38
N HIS A 239 -5.98 22.25 8.13
CA HIS A 239 -5.67 22.15 9.54
C HIS A 239 -6.81 21.55 10.38
N TYR A 240 -8.06 22.03 10.21
CA TYR A 240 -9.22 21.46 10.91
C TYR A 240 -9.53 20.04 10.44
N TYR A 241 -9.23 19.75 9.17
CA TYR A 241 -9.27 18.43 8.54
C TYR A 241 -8.25 17.45 9.16
N ALA A 242 -6.99 17.86 9.36
CA ALA A 242 -5.93 17.02 9.92
C ALA A 242 -6.06 16.75 11.44
N GLN A 243 -6.83 17.56 12.16
CA GLN A 243 -7.13 17.35 13.59
C GLN A 243 -8.48 16.67 13.86
N GLY A 244 -9.16 16.18 12.82
CA GLY A 244 -10.35 15.32 12.97
C GLY A 244 -11.59 16.01 13.55
N ASN A 245 -11.72 17.34 13.47
CA ASN A 245 -12.81 18.06 14.14
C ASN A 245 -13.89 18.59 13.17
N LEU A 246 -14.49 17.67 12.40
CA LEU A 246 -15.63 17.94 11.52
C LEU A 246 -16.93 18.28 12.26
N GLU A 247 -17.00 17.99 13.55
CA GLU A 247 -18.15 18.35 14.40
C GLU A 247 -18.18 19.84 14.77
N ASN A 248 -17.17 20.60 14.37
CA ASN A 248 -17.14 22.02 14.62
C ASN A 248 -18.16 22.77 13.72
N GLU A 249 -19.19 23.33 14.36
CA GLU A 249 -20.31 24.02 13.69
C GLU A 249 -19.86 25.17 12.75
N ALA A 250 -18.73 25.82 13.05
CA ALA A 250 -18.17 26.87 12.20
C ALA A 250 -17.48 26.31 10.95
N VAL A 251 -16.79 25.16 11.06
CA VAL A 251 -16.18 24.46 9.92
C VAL A 251 -17.28 23.91 9.00
N ALA A 252 -18.31 23.29 9.58
CA ALA A 252 -19.47 22.80 8.83
C ALA A 252 -20.22 23.93 8.09
N ALA A 253 -20.38 25.10 8.72
CA ALA A 253 -21.01 26.26 8.09
C ALA A 253 -20.16 26.86 6.95
N ALA A 254 -18.82 26.83 7.10
CA ALA A 254 -17.91 27.30 6.05
C ALA A 254 -17.89 26.35 4.83
N VAL A 255 -17.99 25.03 5.05
CA VAL A 255 -18.21 24.03 3.99
C VAL A 255 -19.55 24.25 3.30
N ALA A 256 -20.63 24.42 4.07
CA ALA A 256 -21.99 24.59 3.54
C ALA A 256 -22.17 25.87 2.71
N THR A 257 -21.31 26.87 2.91
CA THR A 257 -21.33 28.13 2.16
C THR A 257 -20.36 28.14 0.97
N GLY A 258 -19.64 27.03 0.73
CA GLY A 258 -18.61 26.94 -0.29
C GLY A 258 -17.37 27.80 0.02
N ALA A 259 -17.24 28.27 1.26
CA ALA A 259 -16.07 29.01 1.71
C ALA A 259 -14.88 28.08 2.04
N LEU A 260 -15.16 26.79 2.29
CA LEU A 260 -14.20 25.69 2.37
C LEU A 260 -14.73 24.51 1.52
N PRO A 261 -13.86 23.66 0.93
CA PRO A 261 -14.31 22.46 0.23
C PRO A 261 -14.91 21.43 1.21
N PRO A 262 -15.90 20.60 0.78
CA PRO A 262 -16.45 19.55 1.60
C PRO A 262 -15.40 18.49 1.93
N VAL A 263 -15.43 18.01 3.18
CA VAL A 263 -14.52 16.94 3.63
C VAL A 263 -15.11 15.59 3.26
N VAL A 264 -14.46 14.94 2.30
CA VAL A 264 -14.54 13.49 2.10
C VAL A 264 -13.34 12.87 2.85
N ALA A 265 -13.51 11.66 3.36
CA ALA A 265 -12.55 11.01 4.27
C ALA A 265 -11.10 11.01 3.73
N ALA A 266 -10.12 10.86 4.62
CA ALA A 266 -8.69 10.96 4.31
C ALA A 266 -8.26 10.01 3.18
N GLY A 267 -7.76 10.60 2.09
CA GLY A 267 -7.24 9.92 0.91
C GLY A 267 -7.32 10.86 -0.31
N THR A 268 -6.17 11.44 -0.69
CA THR A 268 -5.79 12.00 -2.00
C THR A 268 -6.79 12.87 -2.80
N PHE A 269 -6.38 14.10 -3.13
CA PHE A 269 -6.88 14.79 -4.33
C PHE A 269 -5.74 15.56 -5.01
N VAL A 270 -5.53 15.28 -6.30
CA VAL A 270 -4.76 16.09 -7.25
C VAL A 270 -5.75 17.03 -7.96
N VAL A 271 -5.31 18.22 -8.36
CA VAL A 271 -6.13 19.25 -9.04
C VAL A 271 -5.96 19.13 -10.55
N ASP A 272 -7.07 19.16 -11.31
CA ASP A 272 -7.07 19.10 -12.78
C ASP A 272 -6.79 20.46 -13.45
N ASP A 273 -6.47 20.41 -14.75
CA ASP A 273 -6.06 21.54 -15.61
C ASP A 273 -7.15 22.64 -15.76
N ASP A 274 -8.41 22.34 -15.42
CA ASP A 274 -9.51 23.33 -15.40
C ASP A 274 -9.84 23.86 -13.99
N GLY A 275 -9.09 23.43 -12.98
CA GLY A 275 -9.27 23.83 -11.58
C GLY A 275 -10.46 23.16 -10.88
N SER A 276 -11.08 22.16 -11.50
CA SER A 276 -11.95 21.23 -10.78
C SER A 276 -11.11 20.14 -10.10
N VAL A 277 -11.66 19.58 -9.03
CA VAL A 277 -11.16 18.34 -8.44
C VAL A 277 -11.96 17.26 -9.15
N ASP A 278 -11.38 16.61 -10.16
CA ASP A 278 -11.99 15.40 -10.68
C ASP A 278 -11.57 14.24 -9.78
N PRO A 279 -12.49 13.64 -9.01
CA PRO A 279 -12.19 12.45 -8.20
C PRO A 279 -11.77 11.24 -9.03
N ASP A 280 -11.90 11.31 -10.36
CA ASP A 280 -11.79 10.23 -11.33
C ASP A 280 -11.12 10.83 -12.59
N ARG A 281 -9.78 10.83 -12.61
CA ARG A 281 -8.99 11.63 -13.55
C ARG A 281 -9.20 11.25 -15.01
N ASP A 282 -9.54 9.99 -15.28
CA ASP A 282 -9.77 9.51 -16.64
C ASP A 282 -11.25 9.30 -16.97
N ALA A 283 -12.13 9.52 -15.99
CA ALA A 283 -13.58 9.53 -16.08
C ALA A 283 -14.18 8.16 -16.42
N ASP A 284 -13.59 7.08 -15.88
CA ASP A 284 -14.06 5.71 -16.08
C ASP A 284 -15.13 5.26 -15.06
N GLY A 285 -15.31 6.04 -13.99
CA GLY A 285 -16.28 5.82 -12.92
C GLY A 285 -15.69 5.27 -11.63
N VAL A 286 -14.40 4.96 -11.57
CA VAL A 286 -13.64 4.59 -10.38
C VAL A 286 -12.84 5.82 -9.92
N ALA A 287 -12.84 6.06 -8.61
CA ALA A 287 -12.12 7.22 -8.10
C ALA A 287 -10.63 6.91 -8.02
N ASP A 288 -9.76 7.87 -8.39
CA ASP A 288 -8.29 7.79 -8.28
C ASP A 288 -7.72 7.02 -7.07
N PRO A 289 -8.19 7.18 -5.82
CA PRO A 289 -7.67 6.41 -4.67
C PRO A 289 -8.01 4.93 -4.67
N ASP A 290 -9.09 4.56 -5.34
CA ASP A 290 -9.62 3.20 -5.44
C ASP A 290 -9.31 2.58 -6.84
N ASP A 291 -8.57 3.31 -7.66
CA ASP A 291 -8.23 2.99 -9.04
C ASP A 291 -6.74 2.60 -9.13
N ALA A 292 -6.45 1.39 -9.61
CA ALA A 292 -5.09 0.91 -9.82
C ALA A 292 -4.39 1.61 -11.00
N PHE A 293 -5.14 2.16 -11.96
CA PHE A 293 -4.66 2.88 -13.14
C PHE A 293 -5.34 4.26 -13.32
N PRO A 294 -5.08 5.25 -12.43
CA PRO A 294 -5.75 6.56 -12.39
C PRO A 294 -5.56 7.50 -13.59
N THR A 295 -5.13 7.02 -14.75
CA THR A 295 -4.92 7.78 -15.98
C THR A 295 -5.30 6.98 -17.23
N ASP A 296 -5.69 5.70 -17.07
CA ASP A 296 -6.11 4.84 -18.16
C ASP A 296 -7.59 4.46 -17.99
N PRO A 297 -8.51 5.13 -18.70
CA PRO A 297 -9.95 4.93 -18.49
C PRO A 297 -10.49 3.57 -18.96
N ALA A 298 -9.58 2.68 -19.38
CA ALA A 298 -9.88 1.31 -19.73
C ALA A 298 -9.50 0.32 -18.62
N GLU A 299 -8.83 0.73 -17.55
CA GLU A 299 -8.30 -0.15 -16.51
C GLU A 299 -8.50 0.49 -15.12
N TRP A 300 -8.92 -0.30 -14.13
CA TRP A 300 -9.15 0.23 -12.78
C TRP A 300 -8.88 -0.77 -11.62
N VAL A 301 -8.82 -2.06 -11.92
CA VAL A 301 -8.40 -3.13 -10.98
C VAL A 301 -7.12 -3.77 -11.51
N ASP A 302 -6.22 -4.10 -10.60
CA ASP A 302 -5.01 -4.92 -10.80
C ASP A 302 -5.02 -5.97 -9.67
N THR A 303 -5.58 -7.15 -9.92
CA THR A 303 -5.82 -8.14 -8.85
C THR A 303 -4.51 -8.79 -8.37
N ASP A 304 -3.53 -8.99 -9.26
CA ASP A 304 -2.26 -9.66 -8.96
C ASP A 304 -1.07 -8.70 -8.79
N ASP A 305 -1.30 -7.38 -8.91
CA ASP A 305 -0.31 -6.31 -8.81
C ASP A 305 0.84 -6.44 -9.84
N ASP A 306 0.60 -7.04 -11.02
CA ASP A 306 1.64 -7.21 -12.06
C ASP A 306 1.83 -5.96 -12.96
N GLY A 307 0.90 -5.00 -12.85
CA GLY A 307 0.89 -3.74 -13.59
C GLY A 307 0.16 -3.79 -14.93
N ILE A 308 -0.58 -4.86 -15.23
CA ILE A 308 -1.57 -4.98 -16.29
C ILE A 308 -2.95 -4.98 -15.63
N GLY A 309 -3.86 -4.11 -16.06
CA GLY A 309 -5.18 -4.08 -15.48
C GLY A 309 -6.05 -5.25 -15.93
N ASN A 310 -6.98 -5.66 -15.08
CA ASN A 310 -7.82 -6.84 -15.28
C ASN A 310 -8.60 -6.84 -16.62
N ASN A 311 -8.87 -5.68 -17.24
CA ASN A 311 -9.56 -5.69 -18.54
C ASN A 311 -8.64 -6.06 -19.71
N ALA A 312 -7.32 -5.89 -19.53
CA ALA A 312 -6.28 -6.23 -20.51
C ALA A 312 -5.49 -7.49 -20.14
N ASP A 313 -5.48 -7.88 -18.87
CA ASP A 313 -4.92 -9.14 -18.43
C ASP A 313 -5.74 -10.32 -18.96
N THR A 314 -5.11 -11.49 -18.99
CA THR A 314 -5.71 -12.76 -19.39
C THR A 314 -5.65 -13.81 -18.29
N ASP A 315 -5.07 -13.45 -17.14
CA ASP A 315 -4.83 -14.27 -15.95
C ASP A 315 -4.77 -13.31 -14.73
N ASP A 316 -5.93 -12.77 -14.37
CA ASP A 316 -6.16 -11.65 -13.43
C ASP A 316 -5.55 -11.88 -12.03
N ASP A 317 -5.38 -13.12 -11.59
CA ASP A 317 -4.81 -13.47 -10.27
C ASP A 317 -3.49 -14.27 -10.33
N ASN A 318 -2.98 -14.52 -11.53
CA ASN A 318 -1.71 -15.20 -11.82
C ASN A 318 -1.62 -16.63 -11.26
N ASP A 319 -2.75 -17.33 -11.19
CA ASP A 319 -2.82 -18.70 -10.69
C ASP A 319 -2.47 -19.76 -11.76
N THR A 320 -2.19 -19.31 -12.99
CA THR A 320 -1.86 -20.04 -14.22
C THR A 320 -3.03 -20.55 -15.06
N PHE A 321 -4.26 -20.36 -14.61
CA PHE A 321 -5.47 -20.56 -15.40
C PHE A 321 -5.91 -19.22 -16.00
N ALA A 322 -6.22 -19.20 -17.29
CA ALA A 322 -6.64 -17.96 -17.93
C ALA A 322 -8.09 -17.64 -17.56
N ASP A 323 -8.46 -16.37 -17.38
CA ASP A 323 -9.81 -15.94 -16.92
C ASP A 323 -10.98 -16.57 -17.70
N ALA A 324 -10.75 -16.88 -18.99
CA ALA A 324 -11.76 -17.48 -19.86
C ALA A 324 -12.06 -18.96 -19.53
N ASP A 325 -11.13 -19.63 -18.87
CA ASP A 325 -11.18 -21.03 -18.45
C ASP A 325 -11.22 -21.16 -16.91
N ASP A 326 -11.34 -20.04 -16.19
CA ASP A 326 -11.32 -19.95 -14.73
C ASP A 326 -12.72 -19.60 -14.16
N ALA A 327 -13.19 -20.37 -13.17
CA ALA A 327 -14.45 -20.12 -12.48
C ALA A 327 -14.39 -18.96 -11.47
N PHE A 328 -13.22 -18.67 -10.91
CA PHE A 328 -12.92 -17.59 -9.98
C PHE A 328 -11.71 -16.76 -10.43
N PRO A 329 -11.80 -15.98 -11.52
CA PRO A 329 -10.67 -15.27 -12.13
C PRO A 329 -9.95 -14.23 -11.25
N THR A 330 -10.30 -14.08 -9.97
CA THR A 330 -9.68 -13.09 -9.08
C THR A 330 -9.25 -13.69 -7.74
N ASP A 331 -9.39 -15.01 -7.58
CA ASP A 331 -8.99 -15.74 -6.39
C ASP A 331 -7.86 -16.73 -6.74
N PRO A 332 -6.59 -16.42 -6.43
CA PRO A 332 -5.45 -17.22 -6.85
C PRO A 332 -5.37 -18.61 -6.18
N LEU A 333 -6.39 -18.98 -5.39
CA LEU A 333 -6.52 -20.26 -4.73
C LEU A 333 -7.66 -21.11 -5.31
N GLU A 334 -8.46 -20.62 -6.26
CA GLU A 334 -9.62 -21.31 -6.81
C GLU A 334 -9.74 -21.08 -8.31
N TRP A 335 -9.84 -22.14 -9.11
CA TRP A 335 -9.99 -22.03 -10.57
C TRP A 335 -11.16 -22.84 -11.15
N MET A 336 -11.77 -23.71 -10.32
CA MET A 336 -12.77 -24.70 -10.74
C MET A 336 -13.95 -24.73 -9.77
N ASP A 337 -15.17 -24.76 -10.31
CA ASP A 337 -16.45 -24.88 -9.61
C ASP A 337 -17.27 -25.96 -10.33
N THR A 338 -17.15 -27.20 -9.85
CA THR A 338 -17.65 -28.38 -10.57
C THR A 338 -19.17 -28.48 -10.54
N ASP A 339 -19.80 -28.07 -9.45
CA ASP A 339 -21.25 -28.13 -9.26
C ASP A 339 -21.98 -26.79 -9.53
N GLY A 340 -21.23 -25.69 -9.66
CA GLY A 340 -21.75 -24.36 -9.94
C GLY A 340 -22.42 -23.69 -8.73
N ASP A 341 -22.08 -24.09 -7.50
CA ASP A 341 -22.67 -23.55 -6.28
C ASP A 341 -22.05 -22.20 -5.85
N GLY A 342 -20.90 -21.85 -6.43
CA GLY A 342 -20.15 -20.64 -6.18
C GLY A 342 -19.05 -20.77 -5.14
N THR A 343 -18.76 -21.99 -4.67
CA THR A 343 -17.59 -22.36 -3.86
C THR A 343 -16.59 -23.08 -4.75
N GLY A 344 -15.31 -22.68 -4.71
CA GLY A 344 -14.30 -23.35 -5.53
C GLY A 344 -13.90 -24.70 -4.96
N ASN A 345 -13.54 -25.64 -5.83
CA ASN A 345 -13.23 -27.02 -5.45
C ASN A 345 -12.11 -27.15 -4.38
N ASN A 346 -11.19 -26.18 -4.22
CA ASN A 346 -10.18 -26.29 -3.16
C ASN A 346 -10.74 -25.96 -1.77
N ALA A 347 -11.84 -25.21 -1.70
CA ALA A 347 -12.54 -24.83 -0.47
C ALA A 347 -13.83 -25.62 -0.23
N ASP A 348 -14.42 -26.18 -1.28
CA ASP A 348 -15.56 -27.08 -1.16
C ASP A 348 -15.15 -28.40 -0.50
N THR A 349 -16.12 -29.09 0.08
CA THR A 349 -15.96 -30.39 0.72
C THR A 349 -16.81 -31.48 0.06
N ASP A 350 -17.57 -31.11 -0.97
CA ASP A 350 -18.48 -31.95 -1.77
C ASP A 350 -18.56 -31.32 -3.18
N ASP A 351 -17.45 -31.43 -3.92
CA ASP A 351 -17.13 -30.75 -5.18
C ASP A 351 -18.21 -30.92 -6.29
N ASP A 352 -19.00 -32.00 -6.24
CA ASP A 352 -20.07 -32.27 -7.21
C ASP A 352 -21.49 -32.26 -6.62
N ASN A 353 -21.60 -31.99 -5.32
CA ASN A 353 -22.84 -31.86 -4.56
C ASN A 353 -23.75 -33.11 -4.64
N ASP A 354 -23.17 -34.29 -4.75
CA ASP A 354 -23.92 -35.56 -4.78
C ASP A 354 -24.37 -36.04 -3.37
N GLY A 355 -23.80 -35.41 -2.33
CA GLY A 355 -24.08 -35.64 -0.92
C GLY A 355 -23.06 -36.54 -0.20
N VAL A 356 -21.98 -36.93 -0.87
CA VAL A 356 -20.80 -37.60 -0.31
C VAL A 356 -19.64 -36.60 -0.30
N ALA A 357 -18.97 -36.46 0.84
CA ALA A 357 -17.85 -35.51 0.93
C ALA A 357 -16.62 -36.05 0.19
N ASP A 358 -15.81 -35.20 -0.45
CA ASP A 358 -14.67 -35.60 -1.30
C ASP A 358 -13.68 -36.55 -0.62
N ALA A 359 -13.55 -36.42 0.70
CA ALA A 359 -12.67 -37.27 1.50
C ALA A 359 -13.13 -38.75 1.59
N ASP A 360 -14.42 -38.99 1.36
CA ASP A 360 -15.09 -40.28 1.38
C ASP A 360 -15.59 -40.68 -0.04
N ASP A 361 -15.33 -39.86 -1.07
CA ASP A 361 -15.77 -40.04 -2.45
C ASP A 361 -14.65 -40.55 -3.36
N ALA A 362 -14.90 -41.63 -4.09
CA ALA A 362 -13.96 -42.18 -5.07
C ALA A 362 -13.91 -41.38 -6.39
N PHE A 363 -14.98 -40.64 -6.71
CA PHE A 363 -15.18 -39.84 -7.91
C PHE A 363 -15.65 -38.42 -7.55
N PRO A 364 -14.84 -37.64 -6.80
CA PRO A 364 -15.26 -36.37 -6.17
C PRO A 364 -15.69 -35.25 -7.14
N THR A 365 -15.73 -35.47 -8.45
CA THR A 365 -16.15 -34.44 -9.43
C THR A 365 -17.21 -34.97 -10.40
N ASP A 366 -17.72 -36.18 -10.17
CA ASP A 366 -18.73 -36.82 -11.00
C ASP A 366 -19.99 -37.11 -10.16
N PRO A 367 -21.04 -36.26 -10.27
CA PRO A 367 -22.19 -36.32 -9.38
C PRO A 367 -23.09 -37.55 -9.57
N ALA A 368 -22.67 -38.49 -10.44
CA ALA A 368 -23.36 -39.73 -10.68
C ALA A 368 -22.81 -40.89 -9.84
N ALA A 369 -21.63 -40.82 -9.24
CA ALA A 369 -20.96 -41.96 -8.64
C ALA A 369 -20.08 -41.56 -7.44
N ALA A 370 -19.98 -42.42 -6.43
CA ALA A 370 -19.17 -42.15 -5.23
C ALA A 370 -18.34 -43.33 -4.70
N VAL A 371 -18.63 -44.57 -5.12
CA VAL A 371 -18.07 -45.80 -4.53
C VAL A 371 -17.29 -46.58 -5.59
N ASP A 372 -16.07 -46.99 -5.23
CA ASP A 372 -15.13 -47.81 -6.00
C ASP A 372 -14.47 -48.80 -5.03
N THR A 373 -15.06 -49.99 -4.88
CA THR A 373 -14.70 -50.95 -3.82
C THR A 373 -13.31 -51.54 -4.02
N ASP A 374 -12.88 -51.73 -5.26
CA ASP A 374 -11.60 -52.36 -5.60
C ASP A 374 -10.50 -51.35 -6.02
N GLY A 375 -10.88 -50.10 -6.27
CA GLY A 375 -10.00 -49.00 -6.65
C GLY A 375 -9.54 -49.05 -8.11
N ASP A 376 -10.31 -49.65 -9.02
CA ASP A 376 -9.94 -49.77 -10.42
C ASP A 376 -10.32 -48.54 -11.28
N GLY A 377 -11.08 -47.61 -10.69
CA GLY A 377 -11.56 -46.38 -11.31
C GLY A 377 -12.89 -46.52 -12.05
N MET A 378 -13.60 -47.64 -11.89
CA MET A 378 -14.99 -47.84 -12.30
C MET A 378 -15.88 -47.85 -11.05
N PRO A 379 -17.04 -47.17 -11.06
CA PRO A 379 -17.90 -47.15 -9.89
C PRO A 379 -18.70 -48.44 -9.73
N ASP A 380 -18.89 -48.90 -8.50
CA ASP A 380 -19.73 -50.06 -8.17
C ASP A 380 -21.16 -49.89 -8.75
N GLU A 381 -21.76 -48.71 -8.49
CA GLU A 381 -23.05 -48.33 -9.07
C GLU A 381 -23.19 -46.82 -9.23
N PHE A 382 -23.98 -46.38 -10.22
CA PHE A 382 -24.41 -44.98 -10.26
C PHE A 382 -25.43 -44.67 -9.18
N LEU A 383 -25.19 -43.61 -8.42
CA LEU A 383 -26.03 -43.13 -7.32
C LEU A 383 -27.51 -43.04 -7.68
N ALA A 384 -28.36 -43.47 -6.74
CA ALA A 384 -29.80 -43.37 -6.89
C ALA A 384 -30.33 -41.92 -6.79
N SER A 385 -29.56 -41.02 -6.15
CA SER A 385 -29.81 -39.58 -6.08
C SER A 385 -29.55 -38.87 -7.42
N ALA A 386 -28.61 -39.40 -8.23
CA ALA A 386 -28.24 -38.81 -9.49
C ALA A 386 -29.37 -38.85 -10.52
N THR A 387 -29.55 -37.73 -11.22
CA THR A 387 -30.53 -37.56 -12.29
C THR A 387 -30.10 -38.31 -13.55
N ASP A 388 -31.06 -38.63 -14.42
CA ASP A 388 -30.78 -39.24 -15.73
C ASP A 388 -29.81 -38.38 -16.57
N ASP A 389 -29.84 -37.05 -16.40
CA ASP A 389 -28.95 -36.13 -17.11
C ASP A 389 -27.52 -36.17 -16.55
N GLN A 390 -27.34 -36.26 -15.22
CA GLN A 390 -26.02 -36.45 -14.58
C GLN A 390 -25.38 -37.78 -15.01
N LYS A 391 -26.15 -38.88 -14.95
CA LYS A 391 -25.69 -40.20 -15.42
C LYS A 391 -25.33 -40.21 -16.91
N ALA A 392 -26.04 -39.42 -17.72
CA ALA A 392 -25.75 -39.32 -19.15
C ALA A 392 -24.55 -38.39 -19.47
N ALA A 393 -24.23 -37.46 -18.58
CA ALA A 393 -23.09 -36.55 -18.69
C ALA A 393 -21.79 -37.19 -18.16
N SER A 394 -21.90 -38.10 -17.20
CA SER A 394 -20.78 -38.87 -16.66
C SER A 394 -20.02 -39.60 -17.76
N ALA A 395 -18.69 -39.57 -17.66
CA ALA A 395 -17.81 -40.34 -18.53
C ALA A 395 -17.55 -41.76 -18.00
N LEU A 396 -18.05 -42.08 -16.79
CA LEU A 396 -17.83 -43.34 -16.10
C LEU A 396 -18.72 -44.45 -16.66
N THR A 397 -18.41 -45.68 -16.29
CA THR A 397 -19.19 -46.87 -16.61
C THR A 397 -19.13 -47.77 -15.41
N GLU A 398 -20.28 -48.27 -14.94
CA GLU A 398 -20.38 -49.17 -13.79
C GLU A 398 -19.45 -50.39 -13.97
N ASP A 399 -18.75 -50.74 -12.90
CA ASP A 399 -17.94 -51.95 -12.80
C ASP A 399 -18.86 -53.18 -12.87
N PRO A 400 -18.51 -54.22 -13.64
CA PRO A 400 -19.22 -55.49 -13.58
C PRO A 400 -18.66 -56.51 -12.57
N ASP A 401 -17.61 -56.19 -11.79
CA ASP A 401 -16.93 -57.07 -10.80
C ASP A 401 -16.35 -56.21 -9.65
N ASP A 402 -17.22 -55.64 -8.80
CA ASP A 402 -16.93 -54.54 -7.84
C ASP A 402 -15.80 -54.85 -6.82
N ASP A 403 -15.51 -56.12 -6.55
CA ASP A 403 -14.43 -56.53 -5.64
C ASP A 403 -13.25 -57.23 -6.33
N ASN A 404 -13.35 -57.38 -7.65
CA ASN A 404 -12.35 -57.96 -8.54
C ASN A 404 -11.89 -59.38 -8.13
N ASP A 405 -12.78 -60.18 -7.51
CA ASP A 405 -12.50 -61.57 -7.14
C ASP A 405 -12.57 -62.54 -8.34
N GLY A 406 -13.15 -62.07 -9.45
CA GLY A 406 -13.30 -62.77 -10.72
C GLY A 406 -14.69 -63.34 -10.97
N ALA A 407 -15.67 -63.08 -10.11
CA ALA A 407 -17.08 -63.32 -10.31
C ALA A 407 -17.84 -62.01 -10.55
N LEU A 408 -18.49 -61.88 -11.71
CA LEU A 408 -19.28 -60.69 -12.02
C LEU A 408 -20.41 -60.50 -10.99
N ASP A 409 -20.75 -59.26 -10.59
CA ASP A 409 -21.75 -58.96 -9.55
C ASP A 409 -23.09 -59.64 -9.82
N SER A 410 -23.46 -59.73 -11.10
CA SER A 410 -24.68 -60.42 -11.56
C SER A 410 -24.75 -61.92 -11.21
N ALA A 411 -23.63 -62.51 -10.83
CA ALA A 411 -23.44 -63.92 -10.48
C ALA A 411 -22.78 -64.10 -9.10
N ASP A 412 -22.55 -63.00 -8.36
CA ASP A 412 -21.90 -63.00 -7.06
C ASP A 412 -22.93 -62.88 -5.93
N ALA A 413 -22.77 -63.70 -4.89
CA ALA A 413 -23.61 -63.62 -3.68
C ALA A 413 -23.17 -62.51 -2.71
N PHE A 414 -21.89 -62.11 -2.75
CA PHE A 414 -21.28 -61.05 -1.97
C PHE A 414 -20.44 -60.12 -2.86
N PRO A 415 -21.05 -59.32 -3.75
CA PRO A 415 -20.34 -58.53 -4.76
C PRO A 415 -19.27 -57.54 -4.25
N LEU A 416 -19.20 -57.29 -2.94
CA LEU A 416 -18.27 -56.32 -2.34
C LEU A 416 -17.27 -56.99 -1.39
N ASP A 417 -17.25 -58.33 -1.31
CA ASP A 417 -16.35 -59.10 -0.45
C ASP A 417 -15.44 -59.99 -1.30
N PRO A 418 -14.19 -59.57 -1.56
CA PRO A 418 -13.29 -60.28 -2.47
C PRO A 418 -12.84 -61.66 -1.95
N THR A 419 -13.37 -62.10 -0.81
CA THR A 419 -13.12 -63.38 -0.20
C THR A 419 -14.31 -64.34 -0.26
N GLU A 420 -15.46 -63.93 -0.77
CA GLU A 420 -16.69 -64.72 -0.81
C GLU A 420 -17.48 -64.46 -2.10
N ASN A 421 -17.85 -65.50 -2.85
CA ASN A 421 -18.72 -65.34 -4.04
C ASN A 421 -19.88 -66.34 -4.14
N LEU A 422 -20.01 -67.24 -3.18
CA LEU A 422 -21.04 -68.28 -3.15
C LEU A 422 -21.73 -68.30 -1.77
N ASP A 423 -23.05 -68.47 -1.78
CA ASP A 423 -23.90 -68.74 -0.61
C ASP A 423 -24.79 -69.94 -0.97
N THR A 424 -24.28 -71.15 -0.74
CA THR A 424 -24.92 -72.38 -1.25
C THR A 424 -26.28 -72.66 -0.61
N ASP A 425 -26.49 -72.29 0.66
CA ASP A 425 -27.73 -72.56 1.39
C ASP A 425 -28.64 -71.32 1.59
N GLY A 426 -28.14 -70.12 1.25
CA GLY A 426 -28.87 -68.86 1.24
C GLY A 426 -29.03 -68.23 2.63
N ASP A 427 -28.14 -68.53 3.57
CA ASP A 427 -28.21 -68.04 4.94
C ASP A 427 -27.55 -66.65 5.17
N GLY A 428 -26.82 -66.16 4.16
CA GLY A 428 -26.12 -64.88 4.16
C GLY A 428 -24.70 -64.91 4.71
N ILE A 429 -24.09 -66.09 4.89
CA ILE A 429 -22.66 -66.29 5.17
C ILE A 429 -22.03 -66.97 3.95
N GLY A 430 -20.91 -66.44 3.45
CA GLY A 430 -20.27 -67.01 2.26
C GLY A 430 -19.61 -68.35 2.52
N ASP A 431 -19.58 -69.22 1.50
CA ASP A 431 -19.07 -70.60 1.56
C ASP A 431 -17.61 -70.70 2.07
N ASN A 432 -16.75 -69.67 1.95
CA ASN A 432 -15.39 -69.74 2.50
C ASN A 432 -15.34 -69.48 4.02
N ALA A 433 -16.31 -68.73 4.57
CA ALA A 433 -16.46 -68.39 5.98
C ALA A 433 -17.46 -69.31 6.70
N ASP A 434 -18.41 -69.89 5.97
CA ASP A 434 -19.39 -70.83 6.49
C ASP A 434 -18.73 -72.16 6.86
N THR A 435 -19.28 -72.79 7.90
CA THR A 435 -18.87 -74.11 8.37
C THR A 435 -19.83 -75.22 7.95
N ASP A 436 -20.99 -74.89 7.36
CA ASP A 436 -22.03 -75.85 6.95
C ASP A 436 -22.85 -75.38 5.73
N ASP A 437 -22.21 -75.33 4.55
CA ASP A 437 -22.75 -74.80 3.28
C ASP A 437 -24.07 -75.45 2.75
N ASP A 438 -24.67 -76.41 3.47
CA ASP A 438 -25.96 -77.04 3.13
C ASP A 438 -27.01 -77.10 4.26
N ASN A 439 -26.84 -76.30 5.33
CA ASN A 439 -27.75 -76.05 6.47
C ASN A 439 -27.79 -77.10 7.59
#